data_AF-A0A534CCL4-F1
#
_entry.id   AF-A0A534CCL4-F1
#
_cell.length_a   1.000
_cell.length_b   1.000
_cell.length_c   1.000
_cell.angle_alpha   90.00
_cell.angle_beta   90.00
_cell.angle_gamma   90.00
#
_symmetry.space_group_name_H-M   'P 1'
#
loop_
_entity.id
_entity.type
_entity.pdbx_description
1 polymer ?
#
loop_
_entity_poly.entity_id
_entity_poly.type
_entity_poly.pdbx_seq_one_letter_code
_entity_poly.pdbx_strand_id
1 'polypeptide(L)'
;VMILEKALTLELRHFEDSEFYDKLTRARREASTRPLSLVTRTFGLVQNGISLMSYGALLVHFSPWAVAVLLLAGLPAFVAEAKFSGDAFRLFRWRSPETRMQMYLETVLAREDHAKEVKLYGLGPRLLERYRDIFRRLYREDRALTIRRDAWGFGLGLIATLALYGAYAWIAVSTVRKVITLGQMTMYLALFRQGQSAVSAMLSAVGGMYEDNLYLSTLYEYLETKVPEPTGVIARGPHPEDGVRFEDVSFAYPDAEELALQHITLHLKPGASLALVGENGSGKTTLIKLLTRLYPPTSGRILLDGQDLAEWDEAALRERIGVIFQDFTRYQMLVGENVGAGDERYFEDETRWRAAAAKGRASDFIDTLPAGYRTQLGKWFRDGRELSGGQWQKIALSRAFMRTRADILVLDEPTAAMDAQAEAEVFEHFRQLARERITILISHRFSTVRMADQIAVLDRGRIVEQGSHEELMRLDGRYAHLFTLQARGYR
;
A
#
# COMPACT_ATOMS: atom_id res chain seq x y z
N VAL A 1 7.20 3.70 11.55
CA VAL A 1 6.44 4.97 11.60
C VAL A 1 6.63 5.74 10.30
N MET A 2 7.85 6.19 9.96
CA MET A 2 8.15 6.92 8.70
C MET A 2 7.53 6.31 7.42
N ILE A 3 7.54 4.98 7.28
CA ILE A 3 6.94 4.31 6.11
C ILE A 3 5.42 4.57 6.02
N LEU A 4 4.74 4.54 7.15
CA LEU A 4 3.30 4.79 7.25
C LEU A 4 2.99 6.28 7.08
N GLU A 5 3.80 7.17 7.66
CA GLU A 5 3.69 8.62 7.43
C GLU A 5 3.85 8.96 5.95
N LYS A 6 4.84 8.36 5.28
CA LYS A 6 5.00 8.50 3.83
C LYS A 6 3.77 7.99 3.08
N ALA A 7 3.16 6.89 3.50
CA ALA A 7 1.97 6.33 2.85
C ALA A 7 0.78 7.31 2.86
N LEU A 8 0.68 8.17 3.89
CA LEU A 8 -0.35 9.22 3.96
C LEU A 8 -0.16 10.31 2.89
N THR A 9 1.05 10.48 2.37
CA THR A 9 1.35 11.46 1.32
C THR A 9 1.11 10.91 -0.09
N LEU A 10 0.93 9.60 -0.25
CA LEU A 10 0.85 8.99 -1.58
C LEU A 10 -0.53 9.15 -2.19
N GLU A 11 -0.55 9.43 -3.49
CA GLU A 11 -1.78 9.43 -4.29
C GLU A 11 -2.27 8.00 -4.57
N LEU A 12 -3.56 7.86 -4.89
CA LEU A 12 -4.23 6.57 -5.16
C LEU A 12 -3.49 5.72 -6.21
N ARG A 13 -2.97 6.35 -7.27
CA ARG A 13 -2.21 5.65 -8.33
C ARG A 13 -1.01 4.84 -7.83
N HIS A 14 -0.35 5.29 -6.76
CA HIS A 14 0.78 4.56 -6.18
C HIS A 14 0.34 3.25 -5.53
N PHE A 15 -0.89 3.20 -4.99
CA PHE A 15 -1.44 1.98 -4.39
C PHE A 15 -1.98 1.00 -5.44
N GLU A 16 -2.35 1.51 -6.62
CA GLU A 16 -2.79 0.71 -7.76
C GLU A 16 -1.59 0.20 -8.60
N ASP A 17 -0.40 0.81 -8.46
CA ASP A 17 0.84 0.36 -9.12
C ASP A 17 1.50 -0.84 -8.40
N SER A 18 1.74 -1.89 -9.18
CA SER A 18 2.34 -3.13 -8.74
C SER A 18 3.84 -3.00 -8.40
N GLU A 19 4.58 -2.12 -9.07
CA GLU A 19 6.00 -1.88 -8.74
C GLU A 19 6.13 -1.09 -7.44
N PHE A 20 5.28 -0.08 -7.25
CA PHE A 20 5.24 0.68 -6.02
C PHE A 20 4.84 -0.20 -4.81
N TYR A 21 3.89 -1.13 -4.98
CA TYR A 21 3.56 -2.11 -3.95
C TYR A 21 4.77 -2.92 -3.48
N ASP A 22 5.66 -3.33 -4.41
CA ASP A 22 6.90 -4.02 -4.07
C ASP A 22 7.86 -3.12 -3.27
N LYS A 23 7.97 -1.84 -3.63
CA LYS A 23 8.79 -0.87 -2.88
C LYS A 23 8.33 -0.75 -1.43
N LEU A 24 7.02 -0.57 -1.21
CA LEU A 24 6.42 -0.51 0.13
C LEU A 24 6.67 -1.80 0.93
N THR A 25 6.46 -2.96 0.30
CA THR A 25 6.59 -4.25 0.99
C THR A 25 8.04 -4.52 1.42
N ARG A 26 9.02 -4.22 0.55
CA ARG A 26 10.45 -4.34 0.88
C ARG A 26 10.87 -3.38 1.99
N ALA A 27 10.50 -2.10 1.86
CA ALA A 27 10.76 -1.08 2.87
C ALA A 27 10.24 -1.52 4.25
N ARG A 28 9.01 -2.07 4.33
CA ARG A 28 8.42 -2.54 5.59
C ARG A 28 9.17 -3.70 6.22
N ARG A 29 9.65 -4.66 5.41
CA ARG A 29 10.36 -5.86 5.89
C ARG A 29 11.75 -5.52 6.42
N GLU A 30 12.42 -4.55 5.81
CA GLU A 30 13.83 -4.25 6.07
C GLU A 30 14.04 -3.17 7.13
N ALA A 31 13.09 -2.25 7.28
CA ALA A 31 13.23 -1.07 8.14
C ALA A 31 13.37 -1.38 9.65
N SER A 32 12.94 -2.56 10.11
CA SER A 32 13.02 -2.91 11.53
C SER A 32 14.36 -3.50 11.98
N THR A 33 15.18 -4.03 11.05
CA THR A 33 16.40 -4.78 11.41
C THR A 33 17.68 -4.15 10.87
N ARG A 34 17.65 -3.61 9.65
CA ARG A 34 18.85 -3.12 8.95
C ARG A 34 19.48 -1.85 9.60
N PRO A 35 18.72 -0.84 10.06
CA PRO A 35 19.31 0.32 10.74
C PRO A 35 20.04 -0.05 12.04
N LEU A 36 19.43 -0.93 12.85
CA LEU A 36 20.05 -1.39 14.10
C LEU A 36 21.33 -2.18 13.82
N SER A 37 21.32 -3.02 12.78
CA SER A 37 22.51 -3.74 12.31
C SER A 37 23.65 -2.79 11.91
N LEU A 38 23.37 -1.67 11.24
CA LEU A 38 24.41 -0.67 10.94
C LEU A 38 25.01 -0.06 12.21
N VAL A 39 24.18 0.27 13.19
CA VAL A 39 24.66 0.84 14.47
C VAL A 39 25.55 -0.15 15.20
N THR A 40 25.10 -1.41 15.37
CA THR A 40 25.88 -2.45 16.06
C THR A 40 27.18 -2.76 15.33
N ARG A 41 27.17 -2.86 14.00
CA ARG A 41 28.38 -3.03 13.18
C ARG A 41 29.33 -1.84 13.32
N THR A 42 28.83 -0.61 13.38
CA THR A 42 29.65 0.60 13.57
C THR A 42 30.36 0.59 14.92
N PHE A 43 29.66 0.26 16.01
CA PHE A 43 30.31 0.07 17.31
C PHE A 43 31.35 -1.07 17.28
N GLY A 44 31.04 -2.17 16.59
CA GLY A 44 31.97 -3.26 16.35
C GLY A 44 33.23 -2.82 15.58
N LEU A 45 33.10 -1.94 14.59
CA LEU A 45 34.24 -1.38 13.87
C LEU A 45 35.10 -0.50 14.79
N VAL A 46 34.49 0.35 15.61
CA VAL A 46 35.23 1.18 16.57
C VAL A 46 35.99 0.31 17.56
N GLN A 47 35.30 -0.68 18.17
CA GLN A 47 35.89 -1.61 19.12
C GLN A 47 37.07 -2.37 18.51
N ASN A 48 36.86 -3.02 17.36
CA ASN A 48 37.91 -3.79 16.71
C ASN A 48 39.06 -2.89 16.20
N GLY A 49 38.78 -1.65 15.83
CA GLY A 49 39.80 -0.67 15.45
C GLY A 49 40.73 -0.34 16.62
N ILE A 50 40.17 -0.09 17.81
CA ILE A 50 40.94 0.13 19.04
C ILE A 50 41.78 -1.11 19.38
N SER A 51 41.18 -2.30 19.30
CA SER A 51 41.90 -3.57 19.53
C SER A 51 43.05 -3.76 18.54
N LEU A 52 42.84 -3.54 17.23
CA LEU A 52 43.88 -3.69 16.22
C LEU A 52 45.01 -2.67 16.37
N MET A 53 44.71 -1.41 16.73
CA MET A 53 45.75 -0.43 17.04
C MET A 53 46.61 -0.89 18.23
N SER A 54 45.96 -1.41 19.28
CA SER A 54 46.63 -1.92 20.47
C SER A 54 47.51 -3.14 20.15
N TYR A 55 46.98 -4.10 19.39
CA TYR A 55 47.72 -5.29 18.96
C TYR A 55 48.86 -4.94 18.00
N GLY A 56 48.63 -4.00 17.08
CA GLY A 56 49.61 -3.50 16.14
C GLY A 56 50.79 -2.84 16.86
N ALA A 57 50.54 -1.94 17.82
CA ALA A 57 51.59 -1.30 18.61
C ALA A 57 52.49 -2.33 19.32
N LEU A 58 51.90 -3.37 19.91
CA LEU A 58 52.64 -4.45 20.58
C LEU A 58 53.40 -5.37 19.59
N LEU A 59 52.84 -5.63 18.41
CA LEU A 59 53.45 -6.48 17.38
C LEU A 59 54.56 -5.78 16.60
N VAL A 60 54.55 -4.45 16.46
CA VAL A 60 55.64 -3.69 15.82
C VAL A 60 56.97 -3.89 16.57
N HIS A 61 56.93 -4.03 17.89
CA HIS A 61 58.11 -4.35 18.70
C HIS A 61 58.71 -5.73 18.38
N PHE A 62 57.90 -6.68 17.88
CA PHE A 62 58.40 -7.95 17.37
C PHE A 62 58.95 -7.81 15.95
N SER A 63 58.09 -7.36 15.04
CA SER A 63 58.44 -7.12 13.64
C SER A 63 57.31 -6.34 12.95
N PRO A 64 57.60 -5.25 12.22
CA PRO A 64 56.61 -4.56 11.39
C PRO A 64 55.92 -5.48 10.37
N TRP A 65 56.63 -6.52 9.90
CA TRP A 65 56.09 -7.50 8.96
C TRP A 65 54.99 -8.38 9.57
N ALA A 66 55.00 -8.61 10.89
CA ALA A 66 53.94 -9.37 11.55
C ALA A 66 52.58 -8.67 11.45
N VAL A 67 52.57 -7.33 11.54
CA VAL A 67 51.37 -6.51 11.34
C VAL A 67 50.89 -6.57 9.90
N ALA A 68 51.81 -6.54 8.93
CA ALA A 68 51.45 -6.68 7.52
C ALA A 68 50.81 -8.05 7.22
N VAL A 69 51.37 -9.15 7.73
CA VAL A 69 50.79 -10.49 7.56
C VAL A 69 49.40 -10.58 8.18
N LEU A 70 49.21 -9.99 9.37
CA LEU A 70 47.92 -9.95 10.05
C LEU A 70 46.83 -9.28 9.21
N LEU A 71 47.13 -8.12 8.61
CA LEU A 71 46.18 -7.38 7.79
C LEU A 71 45.92 -8.07 6.44
N LEU A 72 46.98 -8.54 5.78
CA LEU A 72 46.89 -9.16 4.46
C LEU A 72 46.17 -10.51 4.50
N ALA A 73 46.26 -11.26 5.60
CA ALA A 73 45.61 -12.55 5.74
C ALA A 73 44.07 -12.47 5.65
N GLY A 74 43.47 -11.35 6.06
CA GLY A 74 42.01 -11.18 6.04
C GLY A 74 41.44 -10.70 4.70
N LEU A 75 42.24 -9.97 3.89
CA LEU A 75 41.77 -9.28 2.69
C LEU A 75 41.11 -10.20 1.63
N PRO A 76 41.64 -11.40 1.32
CA PRO A 76 41.01 -12.26 0.31
C PRO A 76 39.57 -12.63 0.67
N ALA A 77 39.32 -13.01 1.94
CA ALA A 77 37.99 -13.38 2.42
C ALA A 77 36.99 -12.22 2.29
N PHE A 78 37.44 -10.99 2.60
CA PHE A 78 36.64 -9.77 2.43
C PHE A 78 36.22 -9.52 0.98
N VAL A 79 37.15 -9.64 0.03
CA VAL A 79 36.86 -9.41 -1.39
C VAL A 79 35.81 -10.38 -1.90
N ALA A 80 35.85 -11.65 -1.45
CA ALA A 80 34.79 -12.60 -1.77
C ALA A 80 33.46 -12.20 -1.15
N GLU A 81 33.43 -11.89 0.16
CA GLU A 81 32.20 -11.47 0.86
C GLU A 81 31.54 -10.26 0.17
N ALA A 82 32.31 -9.20 -0.11
CA ALA A 82 31.81 -8.00 -0.77
C ALA A 82 31.21 -8.29 -2.16
N LYS A 83 31.86 -9.14 -2.96
CA LYS A 83 31.35 -9.53 -4.28
C LYS A 83 30.02 -10.29 -4.17
N PHE A 84 29.95 -11.27 -3.27
CA PHE A 84 28.75 -12.10 -3.12
C PHE A 84 27.58 -11.34 -2.48
N SER A 85 27.84 -10.32 -1.65
CA SER A 85 26.78 -9.42 -1.15
C SER A 85 26.08 -8.67 -2.28
N GLY A 86 26.83 -8.22 -3.31
CA GLY A 86 26.23 -7.60 -4.50
C GLY A 86 25.37 -8.57 -5.33
N ASP A 87 25.87 -9.80 -5.53
CA ASP A 87 25.11 -10.85 -6.22
C ASP A 87 23.83 -11.24 -5.44
N ALA A 88 23.91 -11.32 -4.12
CA ALA A 88 22.76 -11.58 -3.24
C ALA A 88 21.70 -10.48 -3.35
N PHE A 89 22.12 -9.21 -3.35
CA PHE A 89 21.20 -8.09 -3.50
C PHE A 89 20.53 -8.06 -4.88
N ARG A 90 21.28 -8.34 -5.95
CA ARG A 90 20.72 -8.46 -7.31
C ARG A 90 19.69 -9.58 -7.40
N LEU A 91 19.99 -10.74 -6.84
CA LEU A 91 19.05 -11.87 -6.77
C LEU A 91 17.80 -11.49 -5.97
N PHE A 92 17.98 -10.78 -4.85
CA PHE A 92 16.89 -10.27 -4.03
C PHE A 92 15.96 -9.32 -4.81
N ARG A 93 16.51 -8.37 -5.57
CA ARG A 93 15.69 -7.44 -6.36
C ARG A 93 14.95 -8.15 -7.50
N TRP A 94 15.63 -9.04 -8.22
CA TRP A 94 15.09 -9.71 -9.41
C TRP A 94 13.89 -10.62 -9.10
N ARG A 95 13.88 -11.31 -7.95
CA ARG A 95 12.82 -12.26 -7.55
C ARG A 95 11.57 -11.63 -6.93
N SER A 96 11.43 -10.31 -6.98
CA SER A 96 10.29 -9.60 -6.36
C SER A 96 8.93 -10.12 -6.88
N PRO A 97 8.75 -10.36 -8.20
CA PRO A 97 7.49 -10.92 -8.72
C PRO A 97 7.16 -12.31 -8.18
N GLU A 98 8.14 -13.23 -8.13
CA GLU A 98 7.95 -14.57 -7.56
C GLU A 98 7.59 -14.52 -6.08
N THR A 99 8.26 -13.66 -5.31
CA THR A 99 7.98 -13.48 -3.88
C THR A 99 6.57 -12.89 -3.68
N ARG A 100 6.16 -11.95 -4.53
CA ARG A 100 4.80 -11.38 -4.53
C ARG A 100 3.73 -12.45 -4.78
N MET A 101 3.96 -13.31 -5.78
CA MET A 101 3.06 -14.43 -6.06
C MET A 101 2.99 -15.41 -4.88
N GLN A 102 4.09 -15.70 -4.18
CA GLN A 102 4.04 -16.52 -2.98
C GLN A 102 3.20 -15.89 -1.86
N MET A 103 3.40 -14.60 -1.58
CA MET A 103 2.61 -13.87 -0.59
C MET A 103 1.12 -13.85 -0.97
N TYR A 104 0.81 -13.70 -2.26
CA TYR A 104 -0.56 -13.79 -2.77
C TYR A 104 -1.16 -15.20 -2.56
N LEU A 105 -0.44 -16.26 -2.93
CA LEU A 105 -0.92 -17.64 -2.73
C LEU A 105 -1.13 -17.97 -1.25
N GLU A 106 -0.23 -17.50 -0.38
CA GLU A 106 -0.39 -17.62 1.08
C GLU A 106 -1.66 -16.89 1.54
N THR A 107 -1.87 -15.66 1.06
CA THR A 107 -3.07 -14.86 1.34
C THR A 107 -4.35 -15.58 0.90
N VAL A 108 -4.38 -16.14 -0.31
CA VAL A 108 -5.55 -16.88 -0.85
C VAL A 108 -5.81 -18.17 -0.07
N LEU A 109 -4.77 -18.87 0.36
CA LEU A 109 -4.91 -20.13 1.11
C LEU A 109 -5.29 -19.90 2.59
N ALA A 110 -4.83 -18.80 3.19
CA ALA A 110 -4.92 -18.58 4.64
C ALA A 110 -5.99 -17.55 5.06
N ARG A 111 -6.48 -16.69 4.16
CA ARG A 111 -7.53 -15.72 4.49
C ARG A 111 -8.93 -16.28 4.33
N GLU A 112 -9.80 -15.88 5.24
CA GLU A 112 -11.22 -16.26 5.23
C GLU A 112 -11.94 -15.85 3.94
N ASP A 113 -11.60 -14.67 3.40
CA ASP A 113 -12.24 -14.08 2.21
C ASP A 113 -12.26 -15.02 1.01
N HIS A 114 -11.24 -15.89 0.89
CA HIS A 114 -11.07 -16.83 -0.21
C HIS A 114 -11.34 -18.29 0.20
N ALA A 115 -11.40 -18.58 1.51
CA ALA A 115 -11.47 -19.94 2.03
C ALA A 115 -12.70 -20.72 1.57
N LYS A 116 -13.83 -20.04 1.34
CA LYS A 116 -15.08 -20.68 0.86
C LYS A 116 -14.89 -21.31 -0.52
N GLU A 117 -14.38 -20.55 -1.48
CA GLU A 117 -14.14 -21.05 -2.84
C GLU A 117 -13.02 -22.08 -2.88
N VAL A 118 -11.91 -21.81 -2.17
CA VAL A 118 -10.76 -22.74 -2.12
C VAL A 118 -11.17 -24.11 -1.59
N LYS A 119 -12.01 -24.16 -0.54
CA LYS A 119 -12.53 -25.42 0.01
C LYS A 119 -13.57 -26.07 -0.90
N LEU A 120 -14.53 -25.31 -1.42
CA LEU A 120 -15.61 -25.83 -2.24
C LEU A 120 -15.10 -26.46 -3.54
N TYR A 121 -14.16 -25.79 -4.21
CA TYR A 121 -13.59 -26.26 -5.47
C TYR A 121 -12.35 -27.14 -5.28
N GLY A 122 -11.93 -27.41 -4.05
CA GLY A 122 -10.75 -28.24 -3.76
C GLY A 122 -9.46 -27.67 -4.34
N LEU A 123 -9.32 -26.34 -4.43
CA LEU A 123 -8.16 -25.68 -5.04
C LEU A 123 -6.90 -25.73 -4.16
N GLY A 124 -7.05 -26.05 -2.87
CA GLY A 124 -5.98 -26.06 -1.88
C GLY A 124 -4.70 -26.78 -2.35
N PRO A 125 -4.77 -28.06 -2.79
CA PRO A 125 -3.60 -28.78 -3.27
C PRO A 125 -2.90 -28.12 -4.47
N ARG A 126 -3.67 -27.64 -5.47
CA ARG A 126 -3.12 -27.00 -6.67
C ARG A 126 -2.40 -25.69 -6.35
N LEU A 127 -3.01 -24.85 -5.52
CA LEU A 127 -2.41 -23.58 -5.10
C LEU A 127 -1.17 -23.80 -4.23
N LEU A 128 -1.22 -24.80 -3.34
CA LEU A 128 -0.08 -25.18 -2.50
C LEU A 128 1.08 -25.75 -3.34
N GLU A 129 0.79 -26.52 -4.39
CA GLU A 129 1.81 -27.01 -5.32
C GLU A 129 2.49 -25.86 -6.06
N ARG A 130 1.72 -24.89 -6.57
CA ARG A 130 2.27 -23.67 -7.17
C ARG A 130 3.16 -22.89 -6.20
N TYR A 131 2.75 -22.77 -4.94
CA TYR A 131 3.57 -22.15 -3.89
C TYR A 131 4.89 -22.91 -3.69
N ARG A 132 4.82 -24.25 -3.59
CA ARG A 132 5.97 -25.13 -3.43
C ARG A 132 6.93 -25.05 -4.60
N ASP A 133 6.45 -24.94 -5.83
CA ASP A 133 7.31 -24.83 -7.02
C ASP A 133 8.09 -23.52 -7.04
N ILE A 134 7.43 -22.41 -6.72
CA ILE A 134 8.11 -21.12 -6.58
C ILE A 134 9.13 -21.23 -5.43
N PHE A 135 8.75 -21.83 -4.30
CA PHE A 135 9.65 -22.00 -3.16
C PHE A 135 10.89 -22.82 -3.53
N ARG A 136 10.72 -23.95 -4.21
CA ARG A 136 11.83 -24.81 -4.66
C ARG A 136 12.77 -24.07 -5.62
N ARG A 137 12.22 -23.24 -6.52
CA ARG A 137 13.02 -22.42 -7.45
C ARG A 137 13.86 -21.39 -6.67
N LEU A 138 13.21 -20.58 -5.84
CA LEU A 138 13.90 -19.56 -5.02
C LEU A 138 14.94 -20.20 -4.10
N TYR A 139 14.58 -21.31 -3.44
CA TYR A 139 15.49 -22.06 -2.58
C TYR A 139 16.70 -22.62 -3.33
N ARG A 140 16.52 -23.10 -4.57
CA ARG A 140 17.63 -23.60 -5.39
C ARG A 140 18.60 -22.48 -5.76
N GLU A 141 18.09 -21.31 -6.11
CA GLU A 141 18.89 -20.13 -6.44
C GLU A 141 19.65 -19.63 -5.20
N ASP A 142 18.98 -19.50 -4.06
CA ASP A 142 19.59 -19.11 -2.78
C ASP A 142 20.66 -20.13 -2.33
N ARG A 143 20.36 -21.42 -2.47
CA ARG A 143 21.30 -22.50 -2.14
C ARG A 143 22.52 -22.47 -3.04
N ALA A 144 22.34 -22.27 -4.35
CA ALA A 144 23.45 -22.20 -5.31
C ALA A 144 24.37 -21.00 -5.00
N LEU A 145 23.79 -19.84 -4.71
CA LEU A 145 24.54 -18.66 -4.32
C LEU A 145 25.27 -18.88 -2.98
N THR A 146 24.59 -19.41 -1.98
CA THR A 146 25.15 -19.68 -0.65
C THR A 146 26.31 -20.67 -0.73
N ILE A 147 26.13 -21.80 -1.43
CA ILE A 147 27.20 -22.80 -1.62
C ILE A 147 28.40 -22.18 -2.33
N ARG A 148 28.18 -21.39 -3.38
CA ARG A 148 29.27 -20.74 -4.10
C ARG A 148 30.00 -19.74 -3.20
N ARG A 149 29.27 -18.90 -2.48
CA ARG A 149 29.82 -17.93 -1.52
C ARG A 149 30.65 -18.64 -0.46
N ASP A 150 30.09 -19.66 0.18
CA ASP A 150 30.71 -20.36 1.29
C ASP A 150 31.91 -21.20 0.82
N ALA A 151 31.87 -21.78 -0.39
CA ALA A 151 33.01 -22.49 -0.97
C ALA A 151 34.19 -21.54 -1.25
N TRP A 152 33.93 -20.36 -1.83
CA TRP A 152 34.94 -19.32 -2.00
C TRP A 152 35.45 -18.79 -0.66
N GLY A 153 34.54 -18.51 0.28
CA GLY A 153 34.89 -18.07 1.62
C GLY A 153 35.75 -19.08 2.36
N PHE A 154 35.44 -20.38 2.25
CA PHE A 154 36.24 -21.46 2.81
C PHE A 154 37.62 -21.54 2.17
N GLY A 155 37.71 -21.52 0.83
CA GLY A 155 38.98 -21.58 0.11
C GLY A 155 39.91 -20.41 0.45
N LEU A 156 39.37 -19.18 0.51
CA LEU A 156 40.14 -18.01 0.91
C LEU A 156 40.45 -17.99 2.41
N GLY A 157 39.56 -18.53 3.24
CA GLY A 157 39.79 -18.73 4.67
C GLY A 157 40.92 -19.71 4.98
N LEU A 158 41.11 -20.75 4.14
CA LEU A 158 42.26 -21.65 4.25
C LEU A 158 43.57 -20.92 3.98
N ILE A 159 43.61 -19.99 3.02
CA ILE A 159 44.79 -19.15 2.76
C ILE A 159 45.11 -18.30 4.00
N ALA A 160 44.09 -17.66 4.59
CA ALA A 160 44.24 -16.89 5.82
C ALA A 160 44.76 -17.76 6.98
N THR A 161 44.26 -19.00 7.09
CA THR A 161 44.67 -19.96 8.11
C THR A 161 46.11 -20.45 7.90
N LEU A 162 46.53 -20.70 6.66
CA LEU A 162 47.92 -21.05 6.35
C LEU A 162 48.87 -19.90 6.66
N ALA A 163 48.49 -18.66 6.35
CA ALA A 163 49.27 -17.48 6.72
C ALA A 163 49.43 -17.36 8.26
N LEU A 164 48.38 -17.68 9.01
CA LEU A 164 48.42 -17.72 10.47
C LEU A 164 49.39 -18.77 11.01
N TYR A 165 49.28 -20.02 10.56
CA TYR A 165 50.19 -21.07 11.00
C TYR A 165 51.64 -20.80 10.57
N GLY A 166 51.83 -20.15 9.42
CA GLY A 166 53.13 -19.61 9.01
C GLY A 166 53.68 -18.58 10.00
N ALA A 167 52.86 -17.64 10.44
CA ALA A 167 53.24 -16.68 11.47
C ALA A 167 53.56 -17.35 12.82
N TYR A 168 52.78 -18.36 13.23
CA TYR A 168 53.06 -19.13 14.46
C TYR A 168 54.38 -19.89 14.38
N ALA A 169 54.67 -20.54 13.25
CA ALA A 169 55.94 -21.20 13.02
C ALA A 169 57.10 -20.20 13.06
N TRP A 170 56.92 -19.01 12.47
CA TRP A 170 57.92 -17.95 12.50
C TRP A 170 58.20 -17.44 13.92
N ILE A 171 57.16 -17.21 14.72
CA ILE A 171 57.30 -16.84 16.14
C ILE A 171 58.03 -17.95 16.90
N ALA A 172 57.62 -19.22 16.74
CA ALA A 172 58.25 -20.36 17.43
C ALA A 172 59.74 -20.52 17.07
N VAL A 173 60.09 -20.43 15.79
CA VAL A 173 61.50 -20.49 15.34
C VAL A 173 62.31 -19.32 15.91
N SER A 174 61.73 -18.13 16.00
CA SER A 174 62.38 -16.95 16.59
C SER A 174 62.67 -17.16 18.08
N THR A 175 61.79 -17.86 18.81
CA THR A 175 62.03 -18.26 20.21
C THR A 175 63.14 -19.28 20.34
N VAL A 176 63.15 -20.31 19.49
CA VAL A 176 64.22 -21.34 19.49
C VAL A 176 65.59 -20.72 19.20
N ARG A 177 65.63 -19.72 18.30
CA ARG A 177 66.83 -18.93 18.00
C ARG A 177 67.20 -17.92 19.10
N LYS A 178 66.46 -17.88 20.21
CA LYS A 178 66.65 -16.97 21.35
C LYS A 178 66.57 -15.48 20.98
N VAL A 179 65.88 -15.14 19.88
CA VAL A 179 65.61 -13.74 19.49
C VAL A 179 64.51 -13.15 20.38
N ILE A 180 63.58 -13.99 20.83
CA ILE A 180 62.48 -13.64 21.74
C ILE A 180 62.43 -14.62 22.91
N THR A 181 61.94 -14.15 24.06
CA THR A 181 61.72 -14.94 25.28
C THR A 181 60.48 -15.82 25.18
N LEU A 182 60.37 -16.82 26.06
CA LEU A 182 59.18 -17.68 26.15
C LEU A 182 57.90 -16.89 26.50
N GLY A 183 58.02 -15.86 27.36
CA GLY A 183 56.89 -14.98 27.69
C GLY A 183 56.47 -14.07 26.53
N GLN A 184 57.43 -13.59 25.73
CA GLN A 184 57.12 -12.85 24.50
C GLN A 184 56.45 -13.75 23.44
N MET A 185 56.88 -15.00 23.33
CA MET A 185 56.25 -15.98 22.43
C MET A 185 54.76 -16.17 22.75
N THR A 186 54.40 -16.43 24.01
CA THR A 186 52.99 -16.63 24.39
C THR A 186 52.15 -15.37 24.17
N MET A 187 52.72 -14.20 24.46
CA MET A 187 52.09 -12.91 24.19
C MET A 187 51.84 -12.71 22.69
N TYR A 188 52.85 -12.89 21.84
CA TYR A 188 52.71 -12.68 20.39
C TYR A 188 51.75 -13.68 19.75
N LEU A 189 51.76 -14.95 20.17
CA LEU A 189 50.76 -15.94 19.71
C LEU A 189 49.33 -15.52 20.08
N ALA A 190 49.11 -15.05 21.30
CA ALA A 190 47.81 -14.55 21.75
C ALA A 190 47.37 -13.30 20.98
N LEU A 191 48.27 -12.33 20.80
CA LEU A 191 48.02 -11.10 20.04
C LEU A 191 47.70 -11.39 18.57
N PHE A 192 48.38 -12.34 17.96
CA PHE A 192 48.14 -12.70 16.56
C PHE A 192 46.78 -13.39 16.39
N ARG A 193 46.40 -14.30 17.31
CA ARG A 193 45.06 -14.91 17.32
C ARG A 193 43.95 -13.87 17.51
N GLN A 194 44.10 -12.99 18.49
CA GLN A 194 43.11 -11.94 18.77
C GLN A 194 43.05 -10.91 17.64
N GLY A 195 44.21 -10.52 17.10
CA GLY A 195 44.33 -9.63 15.96
C GLY A 195 43.66 -10.19 14.72
N GLN A 196 43.81 -11.48 14.43
CA GLN A 196 43.15 -12.12 13.30
C GLN A 196 41.62 -12.10 13.48
N SER A 197 41.14 -12.43 14.68
CA SER A 197 39.71 -12.35 15.00
C SER A 197 39.17 -10.93 14.81
N ALA A 198 39.93 -9.92 15.24
CA ALA A 198 39.55 -8.51 15.09
C ALA A 198 39.56 -8.05 13.62
N VAL A 199 40.56 -8.45 12.82
CA VAL A 199 40.59 -8.21 11.36
C VAL A 199 39.38 -8.87 10.69
N SER A 200 39.12 -10.14 10.98
CA SER A 200 37.98 -10.87 10.39
C SER A 200 36.63 -10.24 10.77
N ALA A 201 36.48 -9.82 12.03
CA ALA A 201 35.28 -9.15 12.51
C ALA A 201 35.08 -7.77 11.85
N MET A 202 36.16 -6.99 11.66
CA MET A 202 36.08 -5.73 10.92
C MET A 202 35.65 -5.94 9.48
N LEU A 203 36.28 -6.89 8.79
CA LEU A 203 35.99 -7.13 7.38
C LEU A 203 34.56 -7.59 7.15
N SER A 204 34.04 -8.49 8.01
CA SER A 204 32.62 -8.90 7.94
C SER A 204 31.66 -7.77 8.35
N ALA A 205 32.05 -6.94 9.31
CA ALA A 205 31.28 -5.74 9.65
C ALA A 205 31.18 -4.79 8.45
N VAL A 206 32.28 -4.51 7.74
CA VAL A 206 32.27 -3.71 6.51
C VAL A 206 31.43 -4.38 5.41
N GLY A 207 31.62 -5.69 5.18
CA GLY A 207 30.92 -6.45 4.15
C GLY A 207 29.40 -6.43 4.32
N GLY A 208 28.92 -6.60 5.56
CA GLY A 208 27.50 -6.51 5.81
C GLY A 208 26.98 -5.09 6.07
N MET A 209 27.82 -4.08 6.38
CA MET A 209 27.40 -2.67 6.27
C MET A 209 27.12 -2.30 4.82
N TYR A 210 27.94 -2.79 3.88
CA TYR A 210 27.68 -2.63 2.45
C TYR A 210 26.35 -3.30 2.06
N GLU A 211 26.12 -4.53 2.52
CA GLU A 211 24.83 -5.21 2.32
C GLU A 211 23.67 -4.39 2.91
N ASP A 212 23.73 -4.05 4.20
CA ASP A 212 22.67 -3.30 4.90
C ASP A 212 22.39 -1.95 4.20
N ASN A 213 23.42 -1.28 3.68
CA ASN A 213 23.27 -0.04 2.90
C ASN A 213 22.54 -0.25 1.56
N LEU A 214 22.82 -1.35 0.84
CA LEU A 214 22.09 -1.70 -0.37
C LEU A 214 20.60 -1.90 -0.08
N TYR A 215 20.26 -2.57 1.02
CA TYR A 215 18.87 -2.75 1.43
C TYR A 215 18.22 -1.43 1.88
N LEU A 216 18.92 -0.60 2.66
CA LEU A 216 18.42 0.74 3.02
C LEU A 216 18.19 1.65 1.82
N SER A 217 18.92 1.47 0.71
CA SER A 217 18.63 2.20 -0.52
C SER A 217 17.20 1.98 -1.02
N THR A 218 16.60 0.81 -0.77
CA THR A 218 15.19 0.54 -1.12
C THR A 218 14.20 1.30 -0.22
N LEU A 219 14.57 1.49 1.05
CA LEU A 219 13.81 2.32 1.98
C LEU A 219 13.85 3.79 1.54
N TYR A 220 15.04 4.31 1.22
CA TYR A 220 15.19 5.67 0.71
C TYR A 220 14.47 5.86 -0.62
N GLU A 221 14.56 4.91 -1.55
CA GLU A 221 13.83 4.94 -2.83
C GLU A 221 12.30 5.07 -2.61
N TYR A 222 11.75 4.37 -1.62
CA TYR A 222 10.34 4.51 -1.23
C TYR A 222 10.05 5.88 -0.60
N LEU A 223 10.86 6.31 0.38
CA LEU A 223 10.64 7.58 1.09
C LEU A 223 10.80 8.82 0.18
N GLU A 224 11.73 8.76 -0.77
CA GLU A 224 12.05 9.80 -1.75
C GLU A 224 11.15 9.78 -2.98
N THR A 225 10.18 8.85 -3.05
CA THR A 225 9.19 8.87 -4.13
C THR A 225 8.49 10.24 -4.14
N LYS A 226 8.64 10.97 -5.25
CA LYS A 226 8.09 12.31 -5.39
C LYS A 226 6.58 12.24 -5.43
N VAL A 227 5.94 13.03 -4.57
CA VAL A 227 4.51 13.28 -4.62
C VAL A 227 4.34 14.75 -5.00
N PRO A 228 3.50 15.09 -5.99
CA PRO A 228 3.15 16.47 -6.28
C PRO A 228 2.61 17.17 -5.01
N GLU A 229 3.11 18.36 -4.72
CA GLU A 229 2.53 19.16 -3.63
C GLU A 229 1.16 19.70 -4.07
N PRO A 230 0.15 19.70 -3.19
CA PRO A 230 -1.12 20.34 -3.48
C PRO A 230 -0.90 21.85 -3.68
N THR A 231 -1.19 22.36 -4.87
CA THR A 231 -1.01 23.78 -5.19
C THR A 231 -2.26 24.63 -4.96
N GLY A 232 -3.42 23.99 -4.77
CA GLY A 232 -4.69 24.68 -4.62
C GLY A 232 -4.86 25.27 -3.23
N VAL A 233 -5.37 26.51 -3.17
CA VAL A 233 -5.55 27.27 -1.92
C VAL A 233 -6.99 27.77 -1.75
N ILE A 234 -7.85 27.54 -2.74
CA ILE A 234 -9.22 28.06 -2.75
C ILE A 234 -10.09 27.18 -1.84
N ALA A 235 -10.71 27.80 -0.84
CA ALA A 235 -11.62 27.13 0.08
C ALA A 235 -13.11 27.36 -0.24
N ARG A 236 -13.44 28.37 -1.05
CA ARG A 236 -14.80 28.72 -1.49
C ARG A 236 -14.77 29.30 -2.90
N GLY A 237 -15.66 28.83 -3.76
CA GLY A 237 -15.76 29.31 -5.13
C GLY A 237 -16.58 30.61 -5.23
N PRO A 238 -16.37 31.39 -6.28
CA PRO A 238 -17.06 32.66 -6.51
C PRO A 238 -18.53 32.49 -6.91
N HIS A 239 -18.92 31.34 -7.47
CA HIS A 239 -20.26 31.10 -8.05
C HIS A 239 -20.93 29.83 -7.50
N PRO A 240 -21.38 29.80 -6.22
CA PRO A 240 -22.05 28.64 -5.64
C PRO A 240 -23.26 28.13 -6.43
N GLU A 241 -23.90 29.00 -7.20
CA GLU A 241 -25.01 28.69 -8.09
C GLU A 241 -24.62 27.86 -9.33
N ASP A 242 -23.33 27.85 -9.73
CA ASP A 242 -22.85 27.08 -10.87
C ASP A 242 -22.81 25.58 -10.55
N GLY A 243 -22.48 25.20 -9.31
CA GLY A 243 -22.36 23.80 -8.91
C GLY A 243 -21.19 23.08 -9.58
N VAL A 244 -21.41 21.86 -10.07
CA VAL A 244 -20.36 21.00 -10.67
C VAL A 244 -20.47 21.01 -12.19
N ARG A 245 -19.37 21.30 -12.89
CA ARG A 245 -19.34 21.33 -14.35
C ARG A 245 -18.11 20.62 -14.91
N PHE A 246 -18.33 19.65 -15.79
CA PHE A 246 -17.31 18.99 -16.59
C PHE A 246 -17.23 19.68 -17.94
N GLU A 247 -16.04 20.15 -18.33
CA GLU A 247 -15.78 20.80 -19.61
C GLU A 247 -14.77 19.99 -20.42
N ASP A 248 -15.28 19.26 -21.42
CA ASP A 248 -14.49 18.46 -22.37
C ASP A 248 -13.48 17.49 -21.72
N VAL A 249 -13.90 16.85 -20.63
CA VAL A 249 -13.01 16.05 -19.79
C VAL A 249 -12.69 14.71 -20.44
N SER A 250 -11.39 14.44 -20.60
CA SER A 250 -10.88 13.13 -21.02
C SER A 250 -9.86 12.61 -20.02
N PHE A 251 -9.80 11.30 -19.85
CA PHE A 251 -8.92 10.66 -18.88
C PHE A 251 -8.46 9.27 -19.32
N ALA A 252 -7.16 9.00 -19.15
CA ALA A 252 -6.54 7.67 -19.18
C ALA A 252 -5.90 7.38 -17.82
N TYR A 253 -6.01 6.13 -17.37
CA TYR A 253 -5.24 5.67 -16.21
C TYR A 253 -3.73 5.67 -16.54
N PRO A 254 -2.86 5.82 -15.54
CA PRO A 254 -1.42 5.65 -15.74
C PRO A 254 -1.11 4.33 -16.45
N ASP A 255 -0.21 4.38 -17.42
CA ASP A 255 0.24 3.22 -18.22
C ASP A 255 -0.85 2.56 -19.11
N ALA A 256 -2.06 3.11 -19.17
CA ALA A 256 -3.10 2.67 -20.09
C ALA A 256 -3.02 3.43 -21.42
N GLU A 257 -3.08 2.71 -22.54
CA GLU A 257 -3.13 3.31 -23.88
C GLU A 257 -4.53 3.85 -24.23
N GLU A 258 -5.58 3.27 -23.64
CA GLU A 258 -6.97 3.64 -23.92
C GLU A 258 -7.53 4.67 -22.93
N LEU A 259 -8.27 5.65 -23.46
CA LEU A 259 -9.00 6.63 -22.67
C LEU A 259 -10.22 5.98 -22.00
N ALA A 260 -10.23 5.98 -20.67
CA ALA A 260 -11.36 5.53 -19.85
C ALA A 260 -12.55 6.51 -19.92
N LEU A 261 -12.28 7.80 -20.15
CA LEU A 261 -13.29 8.84 -20.38
C LEU A 261 -12.86 9.74 -21.55
N GLN A 262 -13.81 10.15 -22.37
CA GLN A 262 -13.57 10.88 -23.62
C GLN A 262 -14.62 12.00 -23.78
N HIS A 263 -14.14 13.25 -23.85
CA HIS A 263 -14.94 14.44 -24.15
C HIS A 263 -16.20 14.58 -23.29
N ILE A 264 -16.09 14.30 -22.00
CA ILE A 264 -17.22 14.37 -21.07
C ILE A 264 -17.56 15.83 -20.79
N THR A 265 -18.78 16.23 -21.15
CA THR A 265 -19.35 17.53 -20.83
C THR A 265 -20.66 17.35 -20.08
N LEU A 266 -20.77 17.93 -18.90
CA LEU A 266 -21.92 17.77 -18.00
C LEU A 266 -22.02 18.98 -17.07
N HIS A 267 -23.23 19.41 -16.73
CA HIS A 267 -23.46 20.48 -15.75
C HIS A 267 -24.51 20.07 -14.72
N LEU A 268 -24.15 20.15 -13.44
CA LEU A 268 -25.00 19.80 -12.30
C LEU A 268 -25.14 21.02 -11.40
N LYS A 269 -26.33 21.59 -11.38
CA LYS A 269 -26.66 22.73 -10.52
C LYS A 269 -26.96 22.28 -9.10
N PRO A 270 -26.82 23.16 -8.09
CA PRO A 270 -27.23 22.88 -6.72
C PRO A 270 -28.68 22.35 -6.64
N GLY A 271 -28.88 21.29 -5.85
CA GLY A 271 -30.19 20.63 -5.70
C GLY A 271 -30.61 19.72 -6.85
N ALA A 272 -29.82 19.62 -7.93
CA ALA A 272 -30.08 18.70 -9.03
C ALA A 272 -29.55 17.30 -8.71
N SER A 273 -30.30 16.30 -9.17
CA SER A 273 -29.92 14.89 -9.10
C SER A 273 -29.58 14.32 -10.47
N LEU A 274 -28.42 13.64 -10.54
CA LEU A 274 -27.92 12.93 -11.72
C LEU A 274 -27.92 11.42 -11.47
N ALA A 275 -28.47 10.66 -12.40
CA ALA A 275 -28.23 9.24 -12.49
C ALA A 275 -27.25 8.91 -13.64
N LEU A 276 -26.18 8.19 -13.32
CA LEU A 276 -25.22 7.66 -14.28
C LEU A 276 -25.60 6.21 -14.62
N VAL A 277 -25.89 5.95 -15.89
CA VAL A 277 -26.33 4.64 -16.40
C VAL A 277 -25.33 4.16 -17.43
N GLY A 278 -25.04 2.86 -17.46
CA GLY A 278 -24.18 2.28 -18.48
C GLY A 278 -23.74 0.89 -18.10
N GLU A 279 -23.14 0.17 -19.03
CA GLU A 279 -22.58 -1.16 -18.78
C GLU A 279 -21.39 -1.10 -17.78
N ASN A 280 -21.01 -2.26 -17.25
CA ASN A 280 -19.82 -2.35 -16.41
C ASN A 280 -18.60 -1.97 -17.24
N GLY A 281 -17.72 -1.14 -16.69
CA GLY A 281 -16.56 -0.62 -17.43
C GLY A 281 -16.85 0.59 -18.33
N SER A 282 -18.06 1.15 -18.34
CA SER A 282 -18.36 2.33 -19.17
C SER A 282 -17.75 3.66 -18.70
N GLY A 283 -17.06 3.68 -17.54
CA GLY A 283 -16.37 4.86 -16.99
C GLY A 283 -17.07 5.57 -15.82
N LYS A 284 -18.20 5.04 -15.32
CA LYS A 284 -19.01 5.67 -14.23
C LYS A 284 -18.20 5.95 -12.96
N THR A 285 -17.55 4.92 -12.40
CA THR A 285 -16.72 5.06 -11.20
C THR A 285 -15.48 5.92 -11.46
N THR A 286 -14.91 5.87 -12.67
CA THR A 286 -13.81 6.76 -13.09
C THR A 286 -14.22 8.23 -13.00
N LEU A 287 -15.44 8.57 -13.44
CA LEU A 287 -15.97 9.94 -13.34
C LEU A 287 -16.05 10.42 -11.89
N ILE A 288 -16.44 9.54 -10.95
CA ILE A 288 -16.44 9.85 -9.51
C ILE A 288 -15.02 10.06 -8.99
N LYS A 289 -14.06 9.22 -9.39
CA LYS A 289 -12.64 9.37 -9.00
C LYS A 289 -12.08 10.73 -9.44
N LEU A 290 -12.49 11.23 -10.60
CA LEU A 290 -12.11 12.58 -11.07
C LEU A 290 -12.81 13.69 -10.27
N LEU A 291 -14.12 13.57 -10.03
CA LEU A 291 -14.89 14.56 -9.25
C LEU A 291 -14.34 14.72 -7.82
N THR A 292 -13.87 13.63 -7.22
CA THR A 292 -13.27 13.60 -5.88
C THR A 292 -11.79 14.00 -5.87
N ARG A 293 -11.22 14.34 -7.03
CA ARG A 293 -9.79 14.63 -7.24
C ARG A 293 -8.88 13.52 -6.70
N LEU A 294 -9.33 12.27 -6.78
CA LEU A 294 -8.45 11.11 -6.58
C LEU A 294 -7.54 10.91 -7.80
N TYR A 295 -7.99 11.40 -8.95
CA TYR A 295 -7.21 11.53 -10.18
C TYR A 295 -7.45 12.92 -10.79
N PRO A 296 -6.42 13.57 -11.35
CA PRO A 296 -6.61 14.71 -12.24
C PRO A 296 -7.05 14.24 -13.64
N PRO A 297 -7.85 15.04 -14.37
CA PRO A 297 -8.16 14.74 -15.77
C PRO A 297 -6.90 14.82 -16.64
N THR A 298 -6.87 14.05 -17.73
CA THR A 298 -5.77 14.10 -18.73
C THR A 298 -5.90 15.34 -19.62
N SER A 299 -7.13 15.72 -19.98
CA SER A 299 -7.46 16.95 -20.69
C SER A 299 -8.85 17.46 -20.30
N GLY A 300 -9.13 18.72 -20.62
CA GLY A 300 -10.34 19.40 -20.14
C GLY A 300 -10.21 19.81 -18.68
N ARG A 301 -11.33 20.19 -18.05
CA ARG A 301 -11.34 20.61 -16.64
C ARG A 301 -12.67 20.33 -15.97
N ILE A 302 -12.62 20.22 -14.64
CA ILE A 302 -13.80 20.06 -13.80
C ILE A 302 -13.86 21.29 -12.90
N LEU A 303 -15.00 21.97 -12.91
CA LEU A 303 -15.26 23.17 -12.13
C LEU A 303 -16.21 22.83 -10.98
N LEU A 304 -15.95 23.44 -9.83
CA LEU A 304 -16.86 23.52 -8.70
C LEU A 304 -17.05 25.01 -8.37
N ASP A 305 -18.29 25.46 -8.39
CA ASP A 305 -18.69 26.85 -8.12
C ASP A 305 -17.95 27.87 -9.00
N GLY A 306 -17.77 27.53 -10.28
CA GLY A 306 -17.04 28.33 -11.25
C GLY A 306 -15.50 28.22 -11.20
N GLN A 307 -14.94 27.42 -10.28
CA GLN A 307 -13.50 27.31 -10.07
C GLN A 307 -12.97 25.90 -10.35
N ASP A 308 -11.84 25.78 -11.05
CA ASP A 308 -11.21 24.49 -11.37
C ASP A 308 -10.82 23.71 -10.11
N LEU A 309 -11.22 22.42 -10.03
CA LEU A 309 -10.88 21.50 -8.94
C LEU A 309 -9.38 21.46 -8.61
N ALA A 310 -8.49 21.71 -9.58
CA ALA A 310 -7.05 21.77 -9.37
C ALA A 310 -6.61 22.92 -8.45
N GLU A 311 -7.38 24.03 -8.43
CA GLU A 311 -7.08 25.24 -7.66
C GLU A 311 -7.67 25.23 -6.24
N TRP A 312 -8.55 24.26 -5.94
CA TRP A 312 -9.12 24.08 -4.62
C TRP A 312 -8.10 23.53 -3.63
N ASP A 313 -8.18 23.99 -2.38
CA ASP A 313 -7.58 23.28 -1.25
C ASP A 313 -8.20 21.89 -1.14
N GLU A 314 -7.36 20.86 -1.01
CA GLU A 314 -7.79 19.46 -1.09
C GLU A 314 -8.67 19.05 0.09
N ALA A 315 -8.40 19.58 1.29
CA ALA A 315 -9.21 19.31 2.47
C ALA A 315 -10.59 19.99 2.36
N ALA A 316 -10.62 21.25 1.92
CA ALA A 316 -11.85 21.99 1.68
C ALA A 316 -12.72 21.36 0.58
N LEU A 317 -12.11 20.94 -0.54
CA LEU A 317 -12.81 20.23 -1.61
C LEU A 317 -13.40 18.92 -1.10
N ARG A 318 -12.60 18.09 -0.43
CA ARG A 318 -13.07 16.79 0.06
C ARG A 318 -14.16 16.95 1.09
N GLU A 319 -14.09 17.94 1.97
CA GLU A 319 -15.12 18.19 2.99
C GLU A 319 -16.53 18.40 2.39
N ARG A 320 -16.60 18.98 1.20
CA ARG A 320 -17.85 19.22 0.45
C ARG A 320 -18.43 17.99 -0.22
N ILE A 321 -17.65 16.91 -0.31
CA ILE A 321 -18.07 15.69 -0.99
C ILE A 321 -18.27 14.55 0.03
N GLY A 322 -19.47 13.99 0.06
CA GLY A 322 -19.78 12.71 0.69
C GLY A 322 -19.88 11.62 -0.38
N VAL A 323 -19.10 10.53 -0.24
CA VAL A 323 -19.10 9.44 -1.23
C VAL A 323 -19.28 8.08 -0.57
N ILE A 324 -20.08 7.24 -1.21
CA ILE A 324 -20.09 5.80 -0.99
C ILE A 324 -19.63 5.14 -2.27
N PHE A 325 -18.47 4.49 -2.24
CA PHE A 325 -18.00 3.64 -3.32
C PHE A 325 -18.65 2.25 -3.22
N GLN A 326 -18.75 1.57 -4.36
CA GLN A 326 -19.26 0.19 -4.45
C GLN A 326 -18.49 -0.77 -3.54
N ASP A 327 -17.17 -0.58 -3.42
CA ASP A 327 -16.22 -1.34 -2.62
C ASP A 327 -15.90 -0.69 -1.26
N PHE A 328 -16.90 -0.05 -0.65
CA PHE A 328 -16.72 0.64 0.64
C PHE A 328 -16.00 -0.23 1.69
N THR A 329 -15.07 0.40 2.42
CA THR A 329 -14.25 -0.30 3.40
C THR A 329 -15.05 -0.73 4.63
N ARG A 330 -14.90 -2.00 4.99
CA ARG A 330 -15.43 -2.62 6.21
C ARG A 330 -14.38 -2.59 7.31
N TYR A 331 -14.29 -1.47 8.04
CA TYR A 331 -13.28 -1.33 9.07
C TYR A 331 -13.61 -2.26 10.25
N GLN A 332 -12.65 -3.09 10.66
CA GLN A 332 -12.77 -3.89 11.88
C GLN A 332 -12.48 -3.03 13.12
N MET A 333 -13.27 -1.98 13.28
CA MET A 333 -13.25 -0.96 14.33
C MET A 333 -14.57 -1.03 15.12
N LEU A 334 -14.76 -0.16 16.10
CA LEU A 334 -16.06 0.00 16.74
C LEU A 334 -17.12 0.44 15.71
N VAL A 335 -18.39 0.12 15.96
CA VAL A 335 -19.51 0.59 15.14
C VAL A 335 -19.52 2.12 15.03
N GLY A 336 -19.32 2.81 16.15
CA GLY A 336 -19.23 4.27 16.23
C GLY A 336 -18.10 4.83 15.37
N GLU A 337 -16.88 4.32 15.55
CA GLU A 337 -15.70 4.70 14.75
C GLU A 337 -15.93 4.47 13.25
N ASN A 338 -16.64 3.41 12.87
CA ASN A 338 -16.99 3.16 11.47
C ASN A 338 -17.89 4.24 10.86
N VAL A 339 -18.83 4.77 11.65
CA VAL A 339 -19.68 5.91 11.25
C VAL A 339 -18.87 7.21 11.30
N GLY A 340 -18.08 7.39 12.37
CA GLY A 340 -17.20 8.53 12.60
C GLY A 340 -16.13 8.73 11.52
N ALA A 341 -15.65 7.65 10.91
CA ALA A 341 -14.71 7.67 9.78
C ALA A 341 -15.18 8.52 8.58
N GLY A 342 -16.45 8.93 8.55
CA GLY A 342 -16.96 9.87 7.56
C GLY A 342 -16.48 11.31 7.76
N ASP A 343 -16.28 11.76 9.00
CA ASP A 343 -15.75 13.10 9.30
C ASP A 343 -14.78 13.02 10.48
N GLU A 344 -13.47 13.08 10.18
CA GLU A 344 -12.37 12.95 11.14
C GLU A 344 -12.50 13.91 12.34
N ARG A 345 -13.00 15.12 12.11
CA ARG A 345 -13.14 16.13 13.18
C ARG A 345 -14.12 15.71 14.28
N TYR A 346 -14.98 14.75 13.95
CA TYR A 346 -16.03 14.21 14.80
C TYR A 346 -15.94 12.69 14.88
N PHE A 347 -14.73 12.13 14.68
CA PHE A 347 -14.50 10.69 14.63
C PHE A 347 -15.07 9.95 15.84
N GLU A 348 -14.95 10.54 17.04
CA GLU A 348 -15.41 9.98 18.32
C GLU A 348 -16.71 10.61 18.87
N ASP A 349 -17.43 11.41 18.07
CA ASP A 349 -18.65 12.11 18.52
C ASP A 349 -19.89 11.22 18.46
N GLU A 350 -20.26 10.63 19.59
CA GLU A 350 -21.42 9.74 19.72
C GLU A 350 -22.77 10.41 19.36
N THR A 351 -22.91 11.73 19.59
CA THR A 351 -24.15 12.46 19.23
C THR A 351 -24.30 12.51 17.72
N ARG A 352 -23.19 12.77 17.02
CA ARG A 352 -23.17 12.77 15.56
C ARG A 352 -23.26 11.37 14.98
N TRP A 353 -22.67 10.36 15.62
CA TRP A 353 -22.88 8.97 15.22
C TRP A 353 -24.37 8.61 15.18
N ARG A 354 -25.13 8.98 16.22
CA ARG A 354 -26.58 8.73 16.28
C ARG A 354 -27.35 9.47 15.19
N ALA A 355 -27.02 10.74 14.94
CA ALA A 355 -27.67 11.52 13.90
C ALA A 355 -27.36 10.97 12.49
N ALA A 356 -26.12 10.58 12.24
CA ALA A 356 -25.68 10.00 10.98
C ALA A 356 -26.27 8.59 10.76
N ALA A 357 -26.30 7.76 11.80
CA ALA A 357 -26.92 6.44 11.79
C ALA A 357 -28.44 6.50 11.57
N ALA A 358 -29.13 7.51 12.10
CA ALA A 358 -30.54 7.73 11.85
C ALA A 358 -30.81 8.02 10.35
N LYS A 359 -29.98 8.90 9.74
CA LYS A 359 -30.05 9.20 8.31
C LYS A 359 -29.70 7.99 7.44
N GLY A 360 -28.68 7.22 7.85
CA GLY A 360 -28.25 6.00 7.16
C GLY A 360 -29.09 4.76 7.48
N ARG A 361 -30.17 4.88 8.27
CA ARG A 361 -31.05 3.78 8.71
C ARG A 361 -30.32 2.63 9.39
N ALA A 362 -29.23 2.96 10.09
CA ALA A 362 -28.43 2.00 10.85
C ALA A 362 -28.85 1.90 12.32
N SER A 363 -29.51 2.92 12.88
CA SER A 363 -29.88 2.97 14.31
C SER A 363 -30.58 1.70 14.78
N ASP A 364 -31.60 1.24 14.05
CA ASP A 364 -32.45 0.11 14.46
C ASP A 364 -31.66 -1.17 14.72
N PHE A 365 -30.67 -1.49 13.88
CA PHE A 365 -29.87 -2.69 14.10
C PHE A 365 -28.71 -2.43 15.06
N ILE A 366 -28.16 -1.21 15.09
CA ILE A 366 -27.10 -0.86 16.04
C ILE A 366 -27.61 -1.03 17.47
N ASP A 367 -28.86 -0.64 17.74
CA ASP A 367 -29.49 -0.77 19.06
C ASP A 367 -29.69 -2.25 19.48
N THR A 368 -29.68 -3.20 18.53
CA THR A 368 -29.71 -4.64 18.83
C THR A 368 -28.35 -5.22 19.19
N LEU A 369 -27.26 -4.48 18.97
CA LEU A 369 -25.91 -4.96 19.24
C LEU A 369 -25.59 -4.91 20.75
N PRO A 370 -24.78 -5.85 21.28
CA PRO A 370 -24.53 -5.96 22.72
C PRO A 370 -24.02 -4.68 23.41
N ALA A 371 -23.25 -3.86 22.68
CA ALA A 371 -22.70 -2.60 23.19
C ALA A 371 -23.07 -1.40 22.30
N GLY A 372 -24.11 -1.51 21.46
CA GLY A 372 -24.51 -0.47 20.53
C GLY A 372 -23.35 0.01 19.66
N TYR A 373 -23.13 1.34 19.64
CA TYR A 373 -22.01 1.99 18.94
C TYR A 373 -20.62 1.56 19.41
N ARG A 374 -20.49 1.03 20.62
CA ARG A 374 -19.20 0.54 21.16
C ARG A 374 -18.97 -0.95 20.90
N THR A 375 -19.79 -1.56 20.04
CA THR A 375 -19.58 -2.94 19.62
C THR A 375 -18.39 -3.01 18.67
N GLN A 376 -17.41 -3.87 18.96
CA GLN A 376 -16.30 -4.18 18.06
C GLN A 376 -16.81 -4.95 16.84
N LEU A 377 -16.41 -4.53 15.64
CA LEU A 377 -16.75 -5.24 14.40
C LEU A 377 -15.59 -6.10 13.88
N GLY A 378 -15.95 -7.13 13.12
CA GLY A 378 -15.03 -8.04 12.42
C GLY A 378 -14.59 -9.24 13.24
N LYS A 379 -13.91 -10.19 12.59
CA LYS A 379 -13.53 -11.48 13.18
C LYS A 379 -12.10 -11.53 13.72
N TRP A 380 -11.33 -10.47 13.53
CA TRP A 380 -9.93 -10.41 13.97
C TRP A 380 -9.81 -10.19 15.49
N PHE A 381 -10.89 -9.78 16.14
CA PHE A 381 -10.94 -9.50 17.57
C PHE A 381 -11.85 -10.51 18.27
N ARG A 382 -11.45 -10.94 19.47
CA ARG A 382 -12.07 -12.05 20.23
C ARG A 382 -13.59 -11.91 20.43
N ASP A 383 -14.08 -10.67 20.57
CA ASP A 383 -15.50 -10.35 20.80
C ASP A 383 -16.13 -9.57 19.64
N GLY A 384 -15.47 -9.56 18.48
CA GLY A 384 -15.94 -8.83 17.32
C GLY A 384 -17.18 -9.45 16.67
N ARG A 385 -18.13 -8.61 16.29
CA ARG A 385 -19.37 -9.00 15.60
C ARG A 385 -19.23 -8.80 14.11
N GLU A 386 -19.62 -9.81 13.34
CA GLU A 386 -19.74 -9.70 11.90
C GLU A 386 -21.12 -9.17 11.54
N LEU A 387 -21.18 -8.20 10.62
CA LEU A 387 -22.43 -7.65 10.11
C LEU A 387 -22.84 -8.34 8.81
N SER A 388 -24.14 -8.35 8.51
CA SER A 388 -24.64 -8.73 7.19
C SER A 388 -24.22 -7.70 6.13
N GLY A 389 -24.28 -8.09 4.84
CA GLY A 389 -23.97 -7.16 3.75
C GLY A 389 -24.82 -5.88 3.76
N GLY A 390 -26.14 -6.02 3.99
CA GLY A 390 -27.05 -4.88 4.10
C GLY A 390 -26.79 -4.01 5.35
N GLN A 391 -26.38 -4.60 6.47
CA GLN A 391 -25.97 -3.83 7.66
C GLN A 391 -24.69 -3.02 7.39
N TRP A 392 -23.70 -3.63 6.73
CA TRP A 392 -22.47 -2.96 6.30
C TRP A 392 -22.77 -1.79 5.35
N GLN A 393 -23.74 -1.96 4.45
CA GLN A 393 -24.18 -0.90 3.53
C GLN A 393 -24.85 0.27 4.28
N LYS A 394 -25.68 -0.01 5.29
CA LYS A 394 -26.26 1.02 6.17
C LYS A 394 -25.20 1.78 6.97
N ILE A 395 -24.13 1.11 7.44
CA ILE A 395 -22.98 1.77 8.06
C ILE A 395 -22.25 2.68 7.07
N ALA A 396 -21.99 2.21 5.85
CA ALA A 396 -21.35 3.02 4.81
C ALA A 396 -22.18 4.27 4.45
N LEU A 397 -23.51 4.12 4.41
CA LEU A 397 -24.43 5.23 4.21
C LEU A 397 -24.40 6.23 5.37
N SER A 398 -24.40 5.71 6.60
CA SER A 398 -24.24 6.54 7.80
C SER A 398 -22.92 7.31 7.77
N ARG A 399 -21.83 6.68 7.31
CA ARG A 399 -20.51 7.30 7.14
C ARG A 399 -20.57 8.48 6.17
N ALA A 400 -21.23 8.36 5.02
CA ALA A 400 -21.40 9.48 4.09
C ALA A 400 -22.17 10.66 4.74
N PHE A 401 -23.16 10.37 5.59
CA PHE A 401 -23.95 11.38 6.29
C PHE A 401 -23.28 12.02 7.51
N MET A 402 -22.14 11.49 7.95
CA MET A 402 -21.33 12.09 9.01
C MET A 402 -20.79 13.48 8.58
N ARG A 403 -20.54 13.66 7.27
CA ARG A 403 -20.15 14.95 6.68
C ARG A 403 -21.35 15.86 6.51
N THR A 404 -21.68 16.63 7.55
CA THR A 404 -22.83 17.54 7.52
C THR A 404 -22.69 18.71 6.54
N ARG A 405 -21.45 19.08 6.18
CA ARG A 405 -21.12 20.15 5.24
C ARG A 405 -21.01 19.68 3.79
N ALA A 406 -21.22 18.39 3.53
CA ALA A 406 -21.24 17.88 2.17
C ALA A 406 -22.48 18.39 1.43
N ASP A 407 -22.25 19.11 0.34
CA ASP A 407 -23.24 19.61 -0.60
C ASP A 407 -23.21 18.84 -1.93
N ILE A 408 -22.23 17.96 -2.11
CA ILE A 408 -22.17 16.95 -3.17
C ILE A 408 -22.23 15.56 -2.54
N LEU A 409 -23.26 14.79 -2.88
CA LEU A 409 -23.44 13.43 -2.39
C LEU A 409 -23.37 12.44 -3.55
N VAL A 410 -22.44 11.49 -3.48
CA VAL A 410 -22.22 10.48 -4.51
C VAL A 410 -22.50 9.10 -3.94
N LEU A 411 -23.40 8.36 -4.59
CA LEU A 411 -23.76 7.01 -4.23
C LEU A 411 -23.45 6.04 -5.40
N ASP A 412 -22.40 5.25 -5.26
CA ASP A 412 -22.04 4.20 -6.22
C ASP A 412 -22.64 2.86 -5.77
N GLU A 413 -23.73 2.44 -6.44
CA GLU A 413 -24.49 1.22 -6.15
C GLU A 413 -24.92 1.03 -4.67
N PRO A 414 -25.60 2.02 -4.06
CA PRO A 414 -25.91 2.04 -2.63
C PRO A 414 -26.93 0.98 -2.18
N THR A 415 -27.51 0.17 -3.07
CA THR A 415 -28.54 -0.83 -2.76
C THR A 415 -28.21 -2.25 -3.24
N ALA A 416 -26.96 -2.51 -3.65
CA ALA A 416 -26.54 -3.81 -4.17
C ALA A 416 -26.84 -5.00 -3.23
N ALA A 417 -26.78 -4.79 -1.91
CA ALA A 417 -27.01 -5.83 -0.90
C ALA A 417 -28.32 -5.63 -0.10
N MET A 418 -29.24 -4.78 -0.58
CA MET A 418 -30.50 -4.47 0.10
C MET A 418 -31.69 -5.20 -0.55
N ASP A 419 -32.67 -5.55 0.28
CA ASP A 419 -33.98 -5.98 -0.20
C ASP A 419 -34.77 -4.78 -0.77
N ALA A 420 -35.86 -5.09 -1.50
CA ALA A 420 -36.64 -4.08 -2.21
C ALA A 420 -37.32 -3.05 -1.27
N GLN A 421 -37.71 -3.46 -0.07
CA GLN A 421 -38.35 -2.57 0.90
C GLN A 421 -37.34 -1.58 1.47
N ALA A 422 -36.21 -2.09 1.96
CA ALA A 422 -35.14 -1.28 2.51
C ALA A 422 -34.54 -0.34 1.45
N GLU A 423 -34.47 -0.79 0.19
CA GLU A 423 -34.10 0.06 -0.95
C GLU A 423 -35.07 1.24 -1.14
N ALA A 424 -36.37 0.98 -1.19
CA ALA A 424 -37.36 2.04 -1.37
C ALA A 424 -37.30 3.07 -0.23
N GLU A 425 -37.16 2.61 1.01
CA GLU A 425 -37.04 3.47 2.20
C GLU A 425 -35.77 4.35 2.17
N VAL A 426 -34.63 3.79 1.77
CA VAL A 426 -33.37 4.54 1.63
C VAL A 426 -33.51 5.60 0.55
N PHE A 427 -34.14 5.29 -0.59
CA PHE A 427 -34.30 6.25 -1.67
C PHE A 427 -35.29 7.37 -1.40
N GLU A 428 -36.41 7.09 -0.73
CA GLU A 428 -37.32 8.14 -0.28
C GLU A 428 -36.60 9.13 0.64
N HIS A 429 -35.78 8.62 1.56
CA HIS A 429 -34.98 9.46 2.43
C HIS A 429 -33.91 10.25 1.64
N PHE A 430 -33.28 9.61 0.67
CA PHE A 430 -32.30 10.25 -0.20
C PHE A 430 -32.91 11.38 -1.03
N ARG A 431 -34.13 11.21 -1.55
CA ARG A 431 -34.85 12.25 -2.29
C ARG A 431 -35.07 13.50 -1.43
N GLN A 432 -35.33 13.34 -0.14
CA GLN A 432 -35.46 14.47 0.78
C GLN A 432 -34.13 15.22 0.92
N LEU A 433 -33.01 14.50 0.98
CA LEU A 433 -31.68 15.06 1.13
C LEU A 433 -31.14 15.68 -0.17
N ALA A 434 -31.58 15.18 -1.33
CA ALA A 434 -31.20 15.66 -2.65
C ALA A 434 -31.74 17.07 -2.95
N ARG A 435 -32.85 17.49 -2.31
CA ARG A 435 -33.45 18.82 -2.55
C ARG A 435 -32.54 20.00 -2.22
N GLU A 436 -31.53 19.78 -1.38
CA GLU A 436 -30.60 20.81 -0.91
C GLU A 436 -29.16 20.57 -1.40
N ARG A 437 -28.91 19.49 -2.15
CA ARG A 437 -27.55 19.01 -2.46
C ARG A 437 -27.44 18.52 -3.91
N ILE A 438 -26.28 18.72 -4.52
CA ILE A 438 -25.93 18.04 -5.77
C ILE A 438 -25.82 16.55 -5.47
N THR A 439 -26.51 15.76 -6.26
CA THR A 439 -26.65 14.34 -5.96
C THR A 439 -26.31 13.51 -7.18
N ILE A 440 -25.35 12.59 -7.06
CA ILE A 440 -24.92 11.71 -8.14
C ILE A 440 -25.15 10.27 -7.71
N LEU A 441 -25.88 9.53 -8.53
CA LEU A 441 -26.22 8.14 -8.29
C LEU A 441 -25.72 7.28 -9.44
N ILE A 442 -24.99 6.22 -9.13
CA ILE A 442 -24.78 5.10 -10.03
C ILE A 442 -25.66 3.96 -9.56
N SER A 443 -26.52 3.46 -10.44
CA SER A 443 -27.36 2.31 -10.13
C SER A 443 -27.67 1.51 -11.39
N HIS A 444 -27.69 0.19 -11.23
CA HIS A 444 -28.22 -0.74 -12.23
C HIS A 444 -29.72 -0.98 -12.08
N ARG A 445 -30.36 -0.38 -11.06
CA ARG A 445 -31.80 -0.50 -10.80
C ARG A 445 -32.53 0.71 -11.36
N PHE A 446 -33.31 0.50 -12.41
CA PHE A 446 -33.98 1.58 -13.14
C PHE A 446 -35.10 2.27 -12.33
N SER A 447 -35.67 1.59 -11.34
CA SER A 447 -36.60 2.20 -10.37
C SER A 447 -35.98 3.43 -9.71
N THR A 448 -34.69 3.35 -9.40
CA THR A 448 -33.93 4.44 -8.80
C THR A 448 -33.53 5.50 -9.81
N VAL A 449 -32.99 5.08 -10.94
CA VAL A 449 -32.50 5.96 -12.01
C VAL A 449 -33.61 6.90 -12.50
N ARG A 450 -34.85 6.39 -12.61
CA ARG A 450 -36.01 7.17 -13.05
C ARG A 450 -36.30 8.41 -12.17
N MET A 451 -35.87 8.39 -10.92
CA MET A 451 -36.16 9.47 -9.96
C MET A 451 -35.19 10.64 -10.04
N ALA A 452 -34.11 10.53 -10.82
CA ALA A 452 -33.17 11.62 -11.01
C ALA A 452 -33.74 12.68 -11.98
N ASP A 453 -33.43 13.94 -11.72
CA ASP A 453 -33.81 15.07 -12.58
C ASP A 453 -33.15 14.94 -13.95
N GLN A 454 -31.92 14.42 -13.95
CA GLN A 454 -31.11 14.21 -15.14
C GLN A 454 -30.51 12.82 -15.14
N ILE A 455 -30.46 12.20 -16.30
CA ILE A 455 -29.85 10.89 -16.53
C ILE A 455 -28.78 11.08 -17.61
N ALA A 456 -27.59 10.55 -17.37
CA ALA A 456 -26.52 10.48 -18.37
C ALA A 456 -26.15 9.01 -18.62
N VAL A 457 -26.29 8.58 -19.88
CA VAL A 457 -25.93 7.23 -20.32
C VAL A 457 -24.49 7.26 -20.82
N LEU A 458 -23.62 6.53 -20.11
CA LEU A 458 -22.23 6.34 -20.48
C LEU A 458 -22.07 5.03 -21.26
N ASP A 459 -21.44 5.13 -22.43
CA ASP A 459 -20.99 3.99 -23.23
C ASP A 459 -19.54 4.22 -23.67
N ARG A 460 -18.67 3.23 -23.39
CA ARG A 460 -17.22 3.27 -23.68
C ARG A 460 -16.55 4.62 -23.38
N GLY A 461 -16.82 5.16 -22.19
CA GLY A 461 -16.21 6.40 -21.72
C GLY A 461 -16.79 7.68 -22.33
N ARG A 462 -17.91 7.63 -23.06
CA ARG A 462 -18.59 8.81 -23.62
C ARG A 462 -20.03 8.90 -23.13
N ILE A 463 -20.54 10.12 -22.96
CA ILE A 463 -21.98 10.34 -22.75
C ILE A 463 -22.66 10.24 -24.11
N VAL A 464 -23.51 9.23 -24.30
CA VAL A 464 -24.24 8.99 -25.56
C VAL A 464 -25.65 9.56 -25.53
N GLU A 465 -26.27 9.61 -24.36
CA GLU A 465 -27.63 10.13 -24.16
C GLU A 465 -27.69 10.90 -22.84
N GLN A 466 -28.44 12.01 -22.83
CA GLN A 466 -28.64 12.84 -21.65
C GLN A 466 -30.03 13.47 -21.66
N GLY A 467 -30.74 13.41 -20.53
CA GLY A 467 -32.06 14.00 -20.37
C GLY A 467 -32.81 13.43 -19.18
N SER A 468 -34.06 13.85 -19.00
CA SER A 468 -34.98 13.24 -18.04
C SER A 468 -35.42 11.85 -18.50
N HIS A 469 -35.97 11.06 -17.57
CA HIS A 469 -36.54 9.74 -17.90
C HIS A 469 -37.53 9.79 -19.06
N GLU A 470 -38.45 10.77 -19.05
CA GLU A 470 -39.49 10.89 -20.08
C GLU A 470 -38.94 11.30 -21.45
N GLU A 471 -37.87 12.11 -21.49
CA GLU A 471 -37.17 12.46 -22.73
C GLU A 471 -36.43 11.25 -23.29
N LEU A 472 -35.65 10.55 -22.46
CA LEU A 472 -34.87 9.39 -22.90
C LEU A 472 -35.74 8.21 -23.32
N MET A 473 -36.90 8.00 -22.68
CA MET A 473 -37.88 6.99 -23.11
C MET A 473 -38.52 7.34 -24.46
N ARG A 474 -38.73 8.63 -24.76
CA ARG A 474 -39.27 9.08 -26.05
C ARG A 474 -38.25 8.99 -27.18
N LEU A 475 -36.97 9.15 -26.88
CA LEU A 475 -35.88 8.98 -27.86
C LEU A 475 -35.75 7.53 -28.35
N ASP A 476 -36.31 6.56 -27.62
CA ASP A 476 -36.24 5.12 -27.90
C ASP A 476 -34.79 4.62 -28.15
N GLY A 477 -33.85 5.23 -27.44
CA GLY A 477 -32.42 4.97 -27.56
C GLY A 477 -31.93 3.83 -26.66
N ARG A 478 -30.63 3.86 -26.36
CA ARG A 478 -29.92 2.95 -25.47
C ARG A 478 -30.55 2.92 -24.08
N TYR A 479 -30.93 4.09 -23.53
CA TYR A 479 -31.62 4.14 -22.24
C TYR A 479 -32.93 3.36 -22.25
N ALA A 480 -33.80 3.65 -23.22
CA ALA A 480 -35.13 3.03 -23.33
C ALA A 480 -35.02 1.51 -23.53
N HIS A 481 -34.04 1.07 -24.31
CA HIS A 481 -33.73 -0.34 -24.52
C HIS A 481 -33.33 -1.03 -23.20
N LEU A 482 -32.36 -0.48 -22.47
CA LEU A 482 -31.90 -1.04 -21.20
C LEU A 482 -33.02 -1.06 -20.14
N PHE A 483 -33.81 0.02 -20.07
CA PHE A 483 -34.95 0.12 -19.16
C PHE A 483 -35.99 -0.96 -19.45
N THR A 484 -36.38 -1.11 -20.73
CA THR A 484 -37.39 -2.08 -21.15
C THR A 484 -36.91 -3.52 -20.93
N LEU A 485 -35.63 -3.79 -21.19
CA LEU A 485 -35.04 -5.11 -20.98
C LEU A 485 -35.11 -5.51 -19.50
N GLN A 486 -34.79 -4.60 -18.58
CA GLN A 486 -34.93 -4.86 -17.14
C GLN A 486 -36.42 -4.99 -16.74
N ALA A 487 -37.29 -4.14 -17.25
CA ALA A 487 -38.73 -4.18 -16.95
C ALA A 487 -39.41 -5.49 -17.39
N ARG A 488 -38.92 -6.14 -18.46
CA ARG A 488 -39.41 -7.46 -18.89
C ARG A 488 -39.14 -8.57 -17.87
N GLY A 489 -38.11 -8.45 -17.04
CA GLY A 489 -37.84 -9.43 -15.99
C GLY A 489 -38.78 -9.35 -14.78
N TYR A 490 -39.54 -8.26 -14.64
CA TYR A 490 -40.50 -8.02 -13.55
C TYR A 490 -41.97 -8.19 -13.98
N ARG A 491 -42.23 -8.46 -15.26
CA ARG A 491 -43.54 -8.85 -15.79
C ARG A 491 -43.60 -10.37 -15.92
#